data_AF-A0A3B0T9V4-F1
#
_entry.id   AF-A0A3B0T9V4-F1
#
_cell.length_a   1.000
_cell.length_b   1.000
_cell.length_c   1.000
_cell.angle_alpha   90.00
_cell.angle_beta   90.00
_cell.angle_gamma   90.00
#
_symmetry.space_group_name_H-M   'P 1'
#
loop_
_entity.id
_entity.type
_entity.pdbx_description
1 polymer ?
#
loop_
_entity_poly.entity_id
_entity_poly.type
_entity_poly.pdbx_seq_one_letter_code
_entity_poly.pdbx_strand_id
1 'polypeptide(L)'
;MNDAVNIALENSIKKQIVKNIIVPYVNFKITDENVTKEQKAQLIIGATSLLQKVLNKNPATIFVIIDEVKTDNWGGVGEQVSERRKREK
;
A
#
# COMPACT_ATOMS: atom_id res chain seq x y z
N MET A 1 37.87 -23.72 -9.23
CA MET A 1 37.30 -23.09 -10.44
C MET A 1 35.80 -23.30 -10.54
N ASN A 2 35.26 -24.48 -10.17
CA ASN A 2 33.82 -24.77 -10.19
C ASN A 2 32.99 -23.93 -9.20
N ASP A 3 33.55 -23.59 -8.03
CA ASP A 3 32.79 -22.86 -6.99
C ASP A 3 32.48 -21.41 -7.38
N ALA A 4 33.43 -20.72 -8.00
CA ALA A 4 33.23 -19.34 -8.45
C ALA A 4 32.16 -19.23 -9.55
N VAL A 5 32.09 -20.23 -10.45
CA VAL A 5 31.08 -20.30 -11.51
C VAL A 5 29.69 -20.58 -10.90
N ASN A 6 29.60 -21.50 -9.93
CA ASN A 6 28.33 -21.79 -9.24
C ASN A 6 27.81 -20.57 -8.46
N ILE A 7 28.68 -19.86 -7.75
CA ILE A 7 28.32 -18.63 -7.02
C ILE A 7 27.84 -17.53 -7.99
N ALA A 8 28.53 -17.35 -9.11
CA ALA A 8 28.13 -16.36 -10.12
C ALA A 8 26.76 -16.69 -10.73
N LEU A 9 26.49 -17.97 -11.01
CA LEU A 9 25.21 -18.45 -11.52
C LEU A 9 24.07 -18.24 -10.51
N GLU A 10 24.27 -18.61 -9.25
CA GLU A 10 23.29 -18.39 -8.17
C GLU A 10 22.97 -16.91 -7.99
N ASN A 11 23.99 -16.04 -8.01
CA ASN A 11 23.81 -14.61 -7.90
C ASN A 11 23.07 -14.03 -9.11
N SER A 12 23.35 -14.53 -10.31
CA SER A 12 22.63 -14.14 -11.53
C SER A 12 21.15 -14.55 -11.48
N ILE A 13 20.87 -15.77 -11.03
CA ILE A 13 19.50 -16.27 -10.85
C ILE A 13 18.76 -15.45 -9.80
N LYS A 14 19.34 -15.22 -8.61
CA LYS A 14 18.75 -14.37 -7.56
C LYS A 14 18.47 -12.95 -8.08
N LYS A 15 19.41 -12.35 -8.81
CA LYS A 15 19.24 -11.01 -9.39
C LYS A 15 18.10 -10.97 -10.42
N GLN A 16 17.98 -12.00 -11.26
CA GLN A 16 16.91 -12.12 -12.25
C GLN A 16 15.54 -12.32 -11.58
N ILE A 17 15.48 -13.14 -10.52
CA ILE A 17 14.27 -13.34 -9.72
C ILE A 17 13.84 -12.00 -9.10
N VAL A 18 14.74 -11.30 -8.40
CA VAL A 18 14.42 -10.01 -7.77
C VAL A 18 13.97 -8.96 -8.78
N LYS A 19 14.62 -8.90 -9.96
CA LYS A 19 14.26 -7.95 -11.03
C LYS A 19 12.83 -8.16 -11.57
N ASN A 20 12.29 -9.37 -11.43
CA ASN A 20 10.94 -9.72 -11.90
C ASN A 20 9.90 -9.80 -10.75
N ILE A 21 10.28 -9.47 -9.51
CA ILE A 21 9.31 -9.33 -8.41
C ILE A 21 8.60 -7.99 -8.59
N ILE A 22 7.33 -8.06 -8.98
CA ILE A 22 6.42 -6.91 -8.92
C ILE A 22 6.04 -6.72 -7.45
N VAL A 23 6.34 -5.54 -6.90
CA VAL A 23 6.05 -5.14 -5.52
C VAL A 23 4.79 -4.28 -5.53
N PRO A 24 3.61 -4.82 -5.19
CA PRO A 24 2.37 -4.04 -5.23
C PRO A 24 2.36 -2.98 -4.13
N TYR A 25 1.85 -1.80 -4.48
CA TYR A 25 1.71 -0.67 -3.58
C TYR A 25 0.25 -0.21 -3.52
N VAL A 26 -0.26 0.00 -2.31
CA VAL A 26 -1.59 0.57 -2.06
C VAL A 26 -1.46 1.75 -1.11
N ASN A 27 -2.05 2.88 -1.49
CA ASN A 27 -2.15 4.06 -0.62
C ASN A 27 -3.62 4.37 -0.35
N PHE A 28 -4.00 4.27 0.92
CA PHE A 28 -5.27 4.82 1.39
C PHE A 28 -5.02 6.25 1.84
N LYS A 29 -5.67 7.21 1.18
CA LYS A 29 -5.79 8.57 1.70
C LYS A 29 -7.20 8.72 2.23
N ILE A 30 -7.32 9.02 3.51
CA ILE A 30 -8.60 9.17 4.21
C ILE A 30 -8.59 10.46 5.02
N THR A 31 -9.76 11.01 5.27
CA THR A 31 -9.92 12.14 6.17
C THR A 31 -9.63 11.72 7.62
N ASP A 32 -8.96 12.58 8.37
CA ASP A 32 -8.68 12.38 9.80
C ASP A 32 -9.95 12.56 10.62
N GLU A 33 -10.69 11.47 10.76
CA GLU A 33 -12.01 11.43 11.39
C GLU A 33 -12.10 10.35 12.47
N ASN A 34 -11.04 10.25 13.28
CA ASN A 34 -10.93 9.27 14.36
C ASN A 34 -10.96 7.82 13.88
N VAL A 35 -10.34 7.53 12.73
CA VAL A 35 -10.20 6.15 12.24
C VAL A 35 -9.29 5.36 13.18
N THR A 36 -9.83 4.30 13.77
CA THR A 36 -9.15 3.59 14.86
C THR A 36 -7.97 2.76 14.34
N LYS A 37 -7.10 2.35 15.26
CA LYS A 37 -5.99 1.43 14.95
C LYS A 37 -6.51 0.11 14.37
N GLU A 38 -7.62 -0.40 14.88
CA GLU A 38 -8.24 -1.65 14.46
C GLU A 38 -8.81 -1.53 13.04
N GLN A 39 -9.47 -0.41 12.73
CA GLN A 39 -9.97 -0.12 11.38
C GLN A 39 -8.82 -0.02 10.37
N LYS A 40 -7.73 0.69 10.73
CA LYS A 40 -6.52 0.75 9.91
C LYS A 40 -5.89 -0.62 9.67
N ALA A 41 -5.85 -1.48 10.70
CA ALA A 41 -5.38 -2.85 10.56
C ALA A 41 -6.26 -3.67 9.59
N GLN A 42 -7.58 -3.50 9.66
CA GLN A 42 -8.51 -4.14 8.72
C GLN A 42 -8.29 -3.69 7.27
N LEU A 43 -8.03 -2.40 7.03
CA LEU A 43 -7.70 -1.89 5.68
C LEU A 43 -6.43 -2.53 5.12
N ILE A 44 -5.38 -2.66 5.94
CA ILE A 44 -4.11 -3.30 5.54
C ILE A 44 -4.33 -4.78 5.18
N ILE A 45 -5.03 -5.52 6.05
CA ILE A 45 -5.36 -6.93 5.83
C ILE A 45 -6.22 -7.09 4.56
N GLY A 46 -7.25 -6.26 4.41
CA GLY A 46 -8.17 -6.30 3.28
C GLY A 46 -7.47 -6.06 1.94
N ALA A 47 -6.66 -5.01 1.83
CA ALA A 47 -5.92 -4.70 0.60
C ALA A 47 -4.94 -5.81 0.21
N THR A 48 -4.19 -6.31 1.19
CA THR A 48 -3.23 -7.42 1.00
C THR A 48 -3.95 -8.68 0.51
N SER A 49 -5.07 -9.03 1.17
CA SER A 49 -5.86 -10.21 0.82
C SER A 49 -6.49 -10.10 -0.56
N LEU A 50 -6.96 -8.91 -0.94
CA LEU A 50 -7.55 -8.65 -2.25
C LEU A 50 -6.51 -8.84 -3.37
N LEU A 51 -5.32 -8.27 -3.20
CA LEU A 51 -4.23 -8.41 -4.16
C LEU A 51 -3.72 -9.85 -4.28
N GLN A 52 -3.67 -10.58 -3.17
CA GLN A 52 -3.40 -12.01 -3.19
C GLN A 52 -4.48 -12.75 -3.97
N LYS A 53 -5.76 -12.51 -3.67
CA LYS A 53 -6.89 -13.21 -4.28
C LYS A 53 -7.02 -12.94 -5.79
N VAL A 54 -6.89 -11.68 -6.22
CA VAL A 54 -7.19 -11.27 -7.60
C VAL A 54 -5.96 -11.38 -8.50
N LEU A 55 -4.78 -11.05 -8.00
CA LEU A 55 -3.55 -10.96 -8.80
C LEU A 55 -2.51 -12.02 -8.45
N ASN A 56 -2.85 -12.96 -7.55
CA ASN A 56 -1.96 -14.02 -7.07
C ASN A 56 -0.60 -13.49 -6.58
N LYS A 57 -0.61 -12.34 -5.89
CA LYS A 57 0.61 -11.71 -5.37
C LYS A 57 1.00 -12.31 -4.02
N ASN A 58 2.30 -12.38 -3.77
CA ASN A 58 2.84 -12.80 -2.48
C ASN A 58 2.60 -11.68 -1.45
N PRO A 59 1.84 -11.93 -0.35
CA PRO A 59 1.61 -10.96 0.71
C PRO A 59 2.87 -10.32 1.28
N ALA A 60 3.99 -11.06 1.34
CA ALA A 60 5.26 -10.57 1.85
C ALA A 60 5.90 -9.46 1.00
N THR A 61 5.36 -9.22 -0.21
CA THR A 61 5.86 -8.21 -1.16
C THR A 61 4.90 -7.03 -1.33
N ILE A 62 3.81 -6.98 -0.55
CA ILE A 62 2.78 -5.95 -0.66
C ILE A 62 3.02 -4.87 0.40
N PHE A 63 2.99 -3.61 -0.04
CA PHE A 63 3.12 -2.47 0.86
C PHE A 63 1.83 -1.67 0.86
N VAL A 64 1.32 -1.38 2.07
CA VAL A 64 0.12 -0.57 2.27
C VAL A 64 0.49 0.63 3.13
N ILE A 65 0.17 1.84 2.65
CA ILE A 65 0.35 3.10 3.39
C ILE A 65 -1.03 3.71 3.62
N ILE A 66 -1.27 4.21 4.83
CA ILE A 66 -2.49 4.95 5.18
C ILE A 66 -2.08 6.36 5.57
N ASP A 67 -2.58 7.35 4.82
CA ASP A 67 -2.44 8.77 5.13
C ASP A 67 -3.77 9.30 5.67
N GLU A 68 -3.73 9.79 6.91
CA GLU A 68 -4.83 10.53 7.52
C GLU A 68 -4.64 12.03 7.28
N VAL A 69 -5.62 12.66 6.64
CA VAL A 69 -5.53 14.04 6.17
C VAL A 69 -6.63 14.88 6.82
N LYS A 70 -6.25 15.99 7.46
CA LYS A 70 -7.22 16.92 8.05
C LYS A 70 -8.26 17.38 7.02
N THR A 71 -9.50 17.57 7.46
CA THR A 71 -10.62 17.97 6.57
C THR A 71 -10.45 19.35 5.93
N ASP A 72 -9.70 20.27 6.57
CA ASP A 72 -9.30 21.55 5.96
C ASP A 72 -8.37 21.37 4.75
N ASN A 73 -7.60 20.27 4.74
CA ASN A 73 -6.69 19.90 3.66
C ASN A 73 -7.34 18.94 2.65
N TRP A 74 -8.64 18.65 2.81
CA TRP A 74 -9.39 17.78 1.92
C TRP A 74 -10.46 18.59 1.17
N GLY A 75 -10.25 18.80 -0.12
CA GLY A 75 -11.12 19.61 -0.97
C GLY A 75 -12.01 18.77 -1.89
N GLY A 76 -13.26 19.20 -2.07
CA GLY A 76 -14.19 18.64 -3.06
C GLY A 76 -15.15 19.70 -3.58
N VAL A 77 -15.46 19.70 -4.87
CA VAL A 77 -16.36 20.69 -5.52
C VAL A 77 -15.91 22.15 -5.28
N GLY A 78 -14.60 22.39 -5.18
CA GLY A 78 -14.05 23.73 -4.96
C GLY A 78 -14.08 24.22 -3.50
N GLU A 79 -14.37 23.34 -2.54
CA GLU A 79 -14.50 23.70 -1.13
C GLU A 79 -13.80 22.70 -0.21
N GLN A 80 -13.28 23.19 0.93
CA GLN A 80 -12.81 22.34 2.02
C GLN A 80 -13.97 21.55 2.64
N VAL A 81 -13.73 20.27 2.95
CA VAL A 81 -14.73 19.41 3.57
C VAL A 81 -15.16 19.92 4.94
N SER A 82 -14.26 20.57 5.68
CA SER A 82 -14.58 21.20 6.96
C SER A 82 -15.64 22.29 6.82
N GLU A 83 -15.50 23.20 5.86
CA GLU A 83 -16.47 24.27 5.58
C GLU A 83 -17.81 23.72 5.10
N ARG A 84 -17.79 22.72 4.22
CA ARG A 84 -19.03 22.09 3.73
C ARG A 84 -19.87 21.55 4.88
N ARG A 85 -19.24 20.86 5.84
CA ARG A 85 -19.93 20.24 6.97
C ARG A 85 -20.50 21.23 7.98
N LYS A 86 -19.93 22.44 8.10
CA LYS A 86 -20.50 23.49 8.95
C LYS A 86 -21.90 23.90 8.50
N ARG A 87 -22.22 23.76 7.21
CA ARG A 87 -23.55 24.08 6.64
C ARG A 87 -24.56 22.94 6.74
N GLU A 88 -24.11 21.72 6.98
CA GLU A 88 -24.96 20.52 7.11
C GLU A 88 -25.39 20.26 8.57
N LYS A 89 -24.92 21.07 9.52
CA LYS A 89 -25.34 21.07 10.93
C LYS A 89 -26.38 22.14 11.19
#